data_AF-A0A0V1NBI7-F1
#
_entry.id   AF-A0A0V1NBI7-F1
#
_cell.length_a   1.000
_cell.length_b   1.000
_cell.length_c   1.000
_cell.angle_alpha   90.00
_cell.angle_beta   90.00
_cell.angle_gamma   90.00
#
_symmetry.space_group_name_H-M   'P 1'
#
loop_
_entity.id
_entity.type
_entity.pdbx_description
1 polymer ?
#
loop_
_entity_poly.entity_id
_entity_poly.type
_entity_poly.pdbx_seq_one_letter_code
_entity_poly.pdbx_strand_id
1 'polypeptide(L)' 'LLVMLSELKMRAIGTIRPYRSNGADAVMLPDKDLMKQKRGAFDFRSDGNIYIAKWHDNSIVRIASSFMTHSPLRNTQ' A
#
# COMPACT_ATOMS: atom_id res chain seq x y z
N LEU A 1 -3.32 14.63 -1.95
CA LEU A 1 -4.70 14.22 -2.33
C LEU A 1 -5.32 13.30 -1.28
N LEU A 2 -4.81 12.09 -1.04
CA LEU A 2 -5.44 11.16 -0.07
C LEU A 2 -5.58 11.76 1.33
N VAL A 3 -4.58 12.50 1.82
CA VAL A 3 -4.63 13.22 3.11
C VAL A 3 -5.80 14.23 3.13
N MET A 4 -5.85 15.10 2.13
CA MET A 4 -6.93 16.09 1.96
C MET A 4 -8.33 15.44 1.90
N LEU A 5 -8.46 14.31 1.21
CA LEU A 5 -9.74 13.58 1.14
C LEU A 5 -10.11 12.97 2.51
N SER A 6 -9.13 12.43 3.23
CA SER A 6 -9.32 11.91 4.59
C SER A 6 -9.81 12.99 5.56
N GLU A 7 -9.24 14.20 5.48
CA GLU A 7 -9.67 15.37 6.26
C GLU A 7 -11.13 15.75 5.98
N LEU A 8 -11.57 15.65 4.72
CA LEU A 8 -12.96 15.82 4.28
C LEU A 8 -13.87 14.61 4.61
N LYS A 9 -13.38 13.64 5.38
CA LYS A 9 -14.08 12.38 5.72
C LYS A 9 -14.43 11.52 4.50
N MET A 10 -13.74 11.73 3.38
CA MET A 10 -13.86 10.92 2.18
C MET A 10 -12.81 9.82 2.17
N ARG A 11 -13.24 8.59 1.92
CA ARG A 11 -12.33 7.46 1.75
C ARG A 11 -11.89 7.35 0.30
N ALA A 12 -10.60 7.18 0.08
CA ALA A 12 -10.04 7.01 -1.25
C ALA A 12 -8.93 5.97 -1.26
N ILE A 13 -8.84 5.25 -2.37
CA ILE A 13 -7.81 4.28 -2.67
C ILE A 13 -7.39 4.43 -4.13
N GLY A 14 -6.12 4.19 -4.42
CA GLY A 14 -5.64 4.22 -5.79
C GLY A 14 -4.29 3.56 -5.93
N THR A 15 -3.99 3.15 -7.17
CA THR A 15 -2.64 2.72 -7.54
C THR A 15 -1.70 3.92 -7.59
N ILE A 16 -0.47 3.74 -7.13
CA ILE A 16 0.56 4.79 -7.18
C ILE A 16 1.75 4.35 -8.03
N ARG A 17 2.39 5.33 -8.69
CA ARG A 17 3.65 5.09 -9.40
C ARG A 17 4.81 4.91 -8.41
N PRO A 18 5.89 4.23 -8.80
CA PRO A 18 7.14 4.21 -8.02
C PRO A 18 7.58 5.64 -7.67
N TYR A 19 8.21 5.81 -6.51
CA TYR A 19 8.72 7.11 -6.03
C TYR A 19 7.64 8.17 -5.72
N ARG A 20 6.35 7.80 -5.71
CA ARG A 20 5.22 8.67 -5.30
C ARG A 20 4.64 8.28 -3.93
N SER A 21 5.44 7.60 -3.11
CA SER A 21 5.07 7.04 -1.81
C SER A 21 5.46 7.92 -0.61
N ASN A 22 5.87 9.17 -0.86
CA ASN A 22 6.31 10.14 0.17
C ASN A 22 7.38 9.58 1.14
N GLY A 23 8.36 8.83 0.62
CA GLY A 23 9.43 8.26 1.42
C GLY A 23 9.14 6.89 2.02
N ALA A 24 7.91 6.37 1.93
CA ALA A 24 7.61 5.03 2.44
C ALA A 24 8.43 3.94 1.75
N ASP A 25 8.78 4.10 0.46
CA ASP A 25 9.66 3.17 -0.26
C ASP A 25 11.04 3.00 0.41
N ALA A 26 11.53 3.97 1.20
CA ALA A 26 12.82 3.89 1.88
C ALA A 26 12.82 2.96 3.10
N VAL A 27 11.65 2.73 3.69
CA VAL A 27 11.47 1.87 4.88
C VAL A 27 10.79 0.56 4.54
N MET A 28 10.36 0.37 3.29
CA MET A 28 9.77 -0.86 2.77
C MET A 28 10.81 -1.74 2.09
N LEU A 29 10.51 -3.03 1.95
CA LEU A 29 11.38 -3.98 1.27
C LEU A 29 11.70 -3.50 -0.16
N PRO A 30 12.97 -3.44 -0.59
CA PRO A 30 13.30 -3.04 -1.95
C PRO A 30 12.63 -3.94 -2.99
N ASP A 31 12.24 -3.36 -4.14
CA ASP A 31 11.52 -4.09 -5.19
C ASP A 31 12.27 -5.35 -5.66
N LYS A 32 13.60 -5.25 -5.80
CA LYS A 32 14.45 -6.37 -6.19
C LYS A 32 14.38 -7.53 -5.20
N ASP A 33 14.20 -7.24 -3.93
CA ASP A 33 14.12 -8.26 -2.89
C ASP A 33 12.72 -8.83 -2.77
N LEU A 34 11.69 -8.00 -2.98
CA LEU A 34 10.30 -8.45 -3.04
C LEU A 34 10.04 -9.35 -4.26
N MET A 35 10.64 -9.06 -5.42
CA MET A 35 10.55 -9.89 -6.63
C MET A 35 11.21 -11.26 -6.48
N LYS A 36 12.18 -11.42 -5.57
CA LYS A 36 12.77 -12.73 -5.25
C LYS A 36 11.83 -13.60 -4.41
N GLN A 37 10.81 -13.00 -3.77
CA GLN A 37 9.83 -13.74 -2.99
C GLN A 37 8.74 -14.33 -3.89
N LYS A 38 8.00 -15.29 -3.34
CA LYS A 38 6.89 -15.93 -4.05
C LYS A 38 5.86 -14.91 -4.53
N ARG A 39 5.16 -15.24 -5.62
CA ARG A 39 3.99 -14.49 -6.08
C ARG A 39 2.98 -14.35 -4.93
N GLY A 40 2.45 -13.15 -4.75
CA GLY A 40 1.59 -12.76 -3.64
C GLY A 40 2.33 -12.25 -2.40
N ALA A 41 3.67 -12.31 -2.35
CA ALA A 41 4.43 -11.66 -1.28
C ALA A 41 4.18 -10.15 -1.27
N PHE A 42 4.00 -9.57 -0.09
CA PHE A 42 3.68 -8.15 0.05
C PHE A 42 4.39 -7.52 1.25
N ASP A 43 4.52 -6.20 1.21
CA ASP A 43 4.97 -5.36 2.32
C ASP A 43 4.08 -4.12 2.39
N PHE A 44 3.95 -3.54 3.58
CA PHE A 44 3.09 -2.38 3.81
C PHE A 44 3.61 -1.46 4.91
N ARG A 45 3.26 -0.18 4.83
CA ARG A 45 3.49 0.81 5.88
C ARG A 45 2.24 1.66 6.07
N SER A 46 2.04 2.12 7.28
CA SER A 46 0.95 3.02 7.63
C SER A 46 1.47 4.05 8.62
N ASP A 47 1.12 5.32 8.41
CA ASP A 47 1.33 6.39 9.39
C ASP A 47 0.09 6.63 10.27
N GLY A 48 -0.93 5.77 10.13
CA GLY A 48 -2.22 5.89 10.82
C GLY A 48 -3.28 6.65 10.03
N ASN A 49 -2.89 7.50 9.07
CA ASN A 49 -3.81 8.21 8.19
C ASN A 49 -3.80 7.62 6.77
N ILE A 50 -2.62 7.31 6.25
CA ILE A 50 -2.39 6.73 4.94
C ILE A 50 -1.73 5.38 5.09
N TYR A 51 -2.34 4.40 4.42
CA TYR A 51 -1.85 3.05 4.27
C TYR A 51 -1.23 2.91 2.87
N ILE A 52 0.01 2.42 2.79
CA ILE A 52 0.69 2.08 1.55
C ILE A 52 1.03 0.59 1.57
N ALA A 53 0.66 -0.11 0.51
CA ALA A 53 1.06 -1.49 0.31
C ALA A 53 1.65 -1.70 -1.07
N LYS A 54 2.54 -2.68 -1.16
CA LYS A 54 3.01 -3.21 -2.43
C LYS A 54 3.16 -4.70 -2.38
N TRP A 55 2.91 -5.35 -3.51
CA TRP A 55 3.00 -6.81 -3.61
C TRP A 55 3.60 -7.24 -4.94
N HIS A 56 4.24 -8.40 -4.91
CA HIS A 56 4.77 -9.08 -6.09
C HIS A 56 3.66 -9.92 -6.71
N ASP A 57 3.19 -9.52 -7.88
CA ASP A 57 2.39 -10.38 -8.75
C ASP A 57 3.22 -10.82 -9.96
N ASN A 58 2.84 -10.48 -11.19
CA ASN A 58 3.74 -10.54 -12.35
C ASN A 58 4.74 -9.35 -12.36
N SER A 59 4.42 -8.30 -11.61
CA SER A 59 5.24 -7.11 -11.39
C SER A 59 4.97 -6.56 -9.99
N ILE A 60 5.74 -5.58 -9.52
CA ILE A 60 5.43 -4.89 -8.26
C ILE A 60 4.26 -3.93 -8.48
N VAL A 61 3.13 -4.24 -7.85
CA VAL A 61 1.96 -3.35 -7.79
C VAL A 61 2.01 -2.56 -6.48
N ARG A 62 1.55 -1.31 -6.51
CA ARG A 62 1.51 -0.42 -5.33
C ARG A 62 0.16 0.25 -5.21
N ILE A 63 -0.33 0.34 -3.99
CA ILE A 63 -1.54 1.10 -3.66
C ILE A 63 -1.25 2.05 -2.51
N ALA A 64 -1.98 3.16 -2.49
CA ALA A 64 -2.14 3.99 -1.33
C ALA A 64 -3.63 4.13 -1.03
N SER A 65 -3.97 4.11 0.25
CA SER A 65 -5.33 4.13 0.75
C SER A 65 -5.41 5.02 1.98
N SER A 66 -6.49 5.78 2.11
CA SER A 66 -6.84 6.46 3.38
C SER A 66 -7.59 5.53 4.34
N PHE A 67 -7.65 4.23 4.03
CA PHE A 67 -8.27 3.20 4.86
C PHE A 67 -7.21 2.23 5.41
N MET A 68 -7.37 1.85 6.67
CA MET A 68 -6.26 1.51 7.57
C MET A 68 -5.72 0.08 7.53
N THR A 69 -6.24 -0.82 6.69
CA THR A 69 -5.87 -2.24 6.83
C THR A 69 -5.93 -3.05 5.54
N HIS A 70 -5.01 -4.01 5.43
CA HIS A 70 -5.02 -5.12 4.45
C HIS A 70 -5.82 -6.32 4.95
N SER A 71 -6.18 -6.35 6.23
CA SER A 71 -6.98 -7.42 6.79
C SER A 71 -8.43 -7.30 6.30
N PRO A 72 -9.05 -8.41 5.89
CA PRO A 72 -10.48 -8.43 5.58
C PRO A 72 -11.30 -7.91 6.76
N LEU A 73 -12.33 -7.11 6.50
CA LEU A 73 -13.26 -6.64 7.55
C LEU A 73 -14.14 -7.77 8.11
N ARG A 74 -14.26 -8.88 7.36
CA ARG A 74 -14.98 -10.09 7.76
C ARG A 74 -14.19 -11.29 7.26
N ASN A 75 -14.15 -12.36 8.05
CA ASN A 75 -13.76 -13.66 7.51
C ASN A 75 -14.78 -14.05 6.45
N THR A 76 -14.31 -14.34 5.24
CA THR A 76 -15.11 -15.05 4.26
C THR A 76 -15.31 -16.46 4.81
N GLN A 77 -16.51 -16.74 5.34
CA GLN A 77 -17.00 -18.10 5.53
C GLN A 77 -17.27 -18.75 4.17
#